data_AF-A0A925YAC5-F1
#
_entry.id   AF-A0A925YAC5-F1
#
_cell.length_a   1.000
_cell.length_b   1.000
_cell.length_c   1.000
_cell.angle_alpha   90.00
_cell.angle_beta   90.00
_cell.angle_gamma   90.00
#
_symmetry.space_group_name_H-M   'P 1'
#
loop_
_entity.id
_entity.type
_entity.pdbx_description
1 polymer ?
#
loop_
_entity_poly.entity_id
_entity_poly.type
_entity_poly.pdbx_seq_one_letter_code
_entity_poly.pdbx_strand_id
1 'polypeptide(L)' 'MDIDAHLRLSFVTEQLPAILWTTDCALRISSAVGAGLSALGLTPHQVVGVSLIDFFAGDPGAERNVAAH' A
#
# COMPACT_ATOMS: atom_id res chain seq x y z
N MET A 1 7.31 -3.60 -24.60
CA MET A 1 7.34 -4.30 -23.30
C MET A 1 6.87 -3.31 -22.23
N ASP A 2 5.64 -3.50 -21.77
CA ASP A 2 4.99 -3.02 -20.53
C ASP A 2 4.89 -1.54 -20.07
N ILE A 3 5.38 -0.53 -20.80
CA ILE A 3 5.18 0.89 -20.37
C ILE A 3 3.68 1.25 -20.24
N ASP A 4 2.83 0.72 -21.11
CA ASP A 4 1.41 1.06 -21.14
C ASP A 4 0.63 0.53 -19.92
N ALA A 5 1.03 -0.64 -19.40
CA ALA A 5 0.42 -1.23 -18.20
C ALA A 5 0.76 -0.42 -16.94
N HIS A 6 2.03 -0.01 -16.79
CA HIS A 6 2.45 0.80 -15.65
C HIS A 6 1.82 2.20 -15.69
N LEU A 7 1.75 2.84 -16.86
CA LEU A 7 1.12 4.15 -17.01
C LEU A 7 -0.39 4.11 -16.72
N ARG A 8 -1.07 3.06 -17.17
CA ARG A 8 -2.49 2.85 -16.83
C ARG A 8 -2.70 2.64 -15.33
N LEU A 9 -1.85 1.83 -14.70
CA LEU A 9 -1.96 1.59 -13.25
C LEU A 9 -1.74 2.90 -12.48
N SER A 10 -0.68 3.64 -12.80
CA SER A 10 -0.40 4.94 -12.20
C SER A 10 -1.59 5.89 -12.35
N PHE A 11 -2.11 6.05 -13.56
CA PHE A 11 -3.26 6.92 -13.84
C PHE A 11 -4.50 6.53 -13.03
N VAL A 12 -4.82 5.22 -12.93
CA VAL A 12 -5.98 4.75 -12.14
C VAL A 12 -5.76 4.99 -10.65
N THR A 13 -4.56 4.70 -10.13
CA THR A 13 -4.25 4.88 -8.71
C THR A 13 -4.18 6.35 -8.27
N GLU A 14 -3.92 7.28 -9.19
CA GLU A 14 -3.97 8.72 -8.94
C GLU A 14 -5.41 9.26 -8.83
N GLN A 15 -6.38 8.61 -9.48
CA GLN A 15 -7.79 9.06 -9.49
C GLN A 15 -8.62 8.46 -8.36
N LEU A 16 -8.18 7.34 -7.77
CA LEU A 16 -8.89 6.66 -6.68
C LEU A 16 -8.31 7.07 -5.31
N PRO A 17 -9.16 7.35 -4.30
CA PRO A 17 -8.71 7.63 -2.94
C PRO A 17 -8.33 6.33 -2.21
N ALA A 18 -7.40 5.58 -2.79
CA ALA A 18 -6.95 4.29 -2.29
C ALA A 18 -5.43 4.28 -2.18
N ILE A 19 -4.94 3.39 -1.33
CA ILE A 19 -3.52 3.01 -1.26
C ILE A 19 -3.43 1.59 -1.76
N LEU A 20 -2.62 1.38 -2.78
CA LEU A 20 -2.20 0.04 -3.19
C LEU A 20 -0.80 -0.19 -2.65
N TRP A 21 -0.59 -1.30 -1.96
CA TRP A 21 0.73 -1.71 -1.48
C TRP A 21 1.01 -3.16 -1.85
N THR A 22 2.28 -3.52 -1.81
CA THR A 22 2.75 -4.91 -1.82
C THR A 22 3.54 -5.17 -0.56
N THR A 23 3.67 -6.43 -0.15
CA THR A 23 4.53 -6.85 0.94
C THR A 23 5.61 -7.82 0.47
N ASP A 24 6.66 -8.00 1.26
CA ASP A 24 7.54 -9.16 1.16
C ASP A 24 6.96 -10.37 1.92
N CYS A 25 7.70 -11.50 1.92
CA CYS A 25 7.29 -12.72 2.63
C CYS A 25 7.25 -12.56 4.17
N ALA A 26 7.79 -11.47 4.71
CA ALA A 26 7.74 -11.12 6.13
C ALA A 26 6.63 -10.10 6.44
N LEU A 27 5.72 -9.85 5.48
CA LEU A 27 4.62 -8.89 5.59
C LEU A 27 5.09 -7.45 5.83
N ARG A 28 6.30 -7.11 5.36
CA ARG A 28 6.78 -5.72 5.33
C ARG A 28 6.42 -5.09 4.01
N ILE A 29 5.89 -3.87 4.03
CA ILE A 29 5.51 -3.15 2.83
C ILE A 29 6.75 -2.99 1.93
N SER A 30 6.69 -3.54 0.72
CA SER A 30 7.78 -3.47 -0.28
C SER A 30 7.56 -2.40 -1.33
N SER A 31 6.30 -2.00 -1.57
CA SER A 31 5.94 -0.85 -2.38
C SER A 31 4.60 -0.27 -1.93
N ALA A 32 4.38 1.03 -2.17
CA ALA A 32 3.10 1.69 -1.93
C ALA A 32 2.87 2.81 -2.94
N VAL A 33 1.67 2.90 -3.51
CA VAL A 33 1.25 3.90 -4.49
C VAL A 33 -0.20 4.32 -4.26
N GLY A 34 -0.59 5.44 -4.88
CA GLY A 34 -1.97 5.91 -4.93
C GLY A 34 -2.25 7.16 -4.09
N ALA A 35 -3.31 7.86 -4.44
CA ALA A 35 -3.66 9.16 -3.87
C ALA A 35 -4.05 9.09 -2.37
N GLY A 36 -4.38 7.90 -1.86
CA GLY A 36 -4.68 7.69 -0.44
C GLY A 36 -3.49 7.98 0.49
N LEU A 37 -2.25 7.83 0.02
CA LEU A 37 -1.05 8.15 0.83
C LEU A 37 -1.01 9.64 1.15
N SER A 38 -1.17 10.47 0.13
CA SER A 38 -1.22 11.93 0.26
C SER A 38 -2.38 12.39 1.14
N ALA A 39 -3.53 11.72 1.05
CA ALA A 39 -4.69 12.01 1.91
C ALA A 39 -4.42 11.74 3.41
N LEU A 40 -3.52 10.80 3.71
CA LEU A 40 -3.05 10.51 5.07
C LEU A 40 -1.78 11.32 5.45
N GLY A 41 -1.30 12.21 4.58
CA GLY A 41 -0.06 12.97 4.79
C GLY A 41 1.21 12.12 4.73
N LEU A 42 1.14 10.94 4.10
CA LEU A 42 2.23 9.99 3.97
C LEU A 42 2.86 10.05 2.57
N THR A 43 4.14 9.71 2.49
CA THR A 43 4.84 9.41 1.23
C THR A 43 5.21 7.93 1.17
N PRO A 44 5.43 7.36 -0.04
CA PRO A 44 5.82 5.96 -0.18
C PRO A 44 7.03 5.56 0.67
N HIS A 45 8.05 6.44 0.78
CA HIS A 45 9.26 6.13 1.54
C HIS A 45 9.02 6.01 3.06
N GLN A 46 7.91 6.54 3.59
CA GLN A 46 7.58 6.45 5.03
C GLN A 46 6.92 5.13 5.38
N VAL A 47 6.34 4.44 4.39
CA VAL A 47 5.61 3.18 4.60
C VAL A 47 6.39 1.97 4.13
N VAL A 48 7.29 2.10 3.16
CA VAL A 48 8.15 0.98 2.73
C VAL A 48 9.03 0.51 3.90
N GLY A 49 9.03 -0.79 4.15
CA GLY A 49 9.72 -1.47 5.25
C GLY A 49 8.89 -1.61 6.54
N VAL A 50 7.77 -0.89 6.65
CA VAL A 50 6.86 -1.00 7.80
C VAL A 50 6.19 -2.37 7.79
N SER A 51 6.13 -3.02 8.95
CA SER A 51 5.41 -4.27 9.17
C SER A 51 3.91 -4.01 9.09
N LEU A 52 3.19 -4.77 8.25
CA LEU A 52 1.74 -4.66 8.15
C LEU A 52 1.05 -4.98 9.49
N ILE A 53 1.64 -5.88 10.27
CA ILE A 53 1.16 -6.27 11.60
C ILE A 53 1.24 -5.06 12.55
N ASP A 54 2.37 -4.36 12.54
CA ASP A 54 2.57 -3.19 13.40
C ASP A 54 1.68 -2.02 12.94
N PHE A 55 1.48 -1.88 11.63
CA PHE A 55 0.66 -0.82 11.05
C PHE A 55 -0.82 -0.95 11.45
N PHE A 56 -1.38 -2.16 11.45
CA PHE A 56 -2.76 -2.42 11.89
C PHE A 56 -2.89 -2.75 13.38
N ALA A 57 -1.81 -2.62 14.16
CA ALA A 57 -1.85 -2.93 15.58
C ALA A 57 -2.88 -2.04 16.31
N GLY A 58 -3.87 -2.68 16.93
CA GLY A 58 -4.96 -2.00 17.63
C GLY A 58 -6.18 -1.68 16.76
N ASP A 59 -6.17 -2.00 15.46
CA ASP A 59 -7.34 -1.88 14.59
C ASP A 59 -8.28 -3.10 14.76
N PRO A 60 -9.57 -2.89 15.06
CA PRO A 60 -10.53 -3.99 15.11
C PRO A 60 -10.60 -4.74 13.76
N GLY A 61 -10.07 -5.97 13.72
CA GLY A 61 -10.02 -6.79 12.50
C GLY A 61 -8.65 -6.89 11.84
N ALA A 62 -7.58 -6.39 12.47
CA ALA A 62 -6.21 -6.50 12.01
C ALA A 62 -5.82 -7.91 11.54
N GLU A 63 -6.20 -8.96 12.28
CA GLU A 63 -5.91 -10.36 11.91
C GLU A 63 -6.46 -10.73 10.52
N ARG A 64 -7.66 -10.26 10.17
CA ARG A 64 -8.28 -10.52 8.86
C ARG A 64 -7.56 -9.75 7.75
N ASN A 65 -7.20 -8.50 8.01
CA ASN A 65 -6.52 -7.65 7.02
C ASN A 65 -5.10 -8.17 6.73
N VAL A 66 -4.41 -8.64 7.77
CA VAL A 66 -3.08 -9.25 7.66
C VAL A 66 -3.16 -10.60 6.94
N ALA A 67 -4.11 -11.47 7.30
CA ALA A 67 -4.23 -12.82 6.71
C ALA A 67 -4.68 -12.85 5.24
N ALA A 68 -5.17 -11.74 4.70
CA ALA A 68 -5.60 -11.63 3.30
C ALA A 68 -4.45 -11.36 2.30
N HIS A 69 -3.23 -11.15 2.78
CA HIS A 69 -2.04 -10.79 2.00
C HIS A 69 -0.95 -11.85 2.14
#